data_AF-A0AAW5CWM9-F1
#
_entry.id   AF-A0AAW5CWM9-F1
#
_cell.length_a   1.000
_cell.length_b   1.000
_cell.length_c   1.000
_cell.angle_alpha   90.00
_cell.angle_beta   90.00
_cell.angle_gamma   90.00
#
_symmetry.space_group_name_H-M   'P 1'
#
loop_
_entity.id
_entity.type
_entity.pdbx_description
1 polymer ?
#
loop_
_entity_poly.entity_id
_entity_poly.type
_entity_poly.pdbx_seq_one_letter_code
_entity_poly.pdbx_strand_id
1 'polypeptide(L)'
;MHLSDYVALVAIYLLYKALNECLKGKQPSAPAAVGRGLGILAFGQFVTLGLMNYLVSRLGTETFQQSSAEYVAMLYVPIGIIYTLLAGYIAARTYEDTKSMNVKMVAGIGLLPQVLFTVFNFNEGVSSYLALVLLIPCVFIGGHLNKYSYNKTLKADS
;
A
#
# COMPACT_ATOMS: atom_id res chain seq x y z
N MET A 1 14.80 -18.50 17.61
CA MET A 1 14.07 -17.41 16.92
C MET A 1 14.52 -17.44 15.46
N HIS A 2 13.62 -17.70 14.52
CA HIS A 2 13.96 -17.89 13.11
C HIS A 2 14.06 -16.56 12.37
N LEU A 3 14.78 -16.52 11.25
CA LEU A 3 14.94 -15.32 10.41
C LEU A 3 13.59 -14.70 10.00
N SER A 4 12.58 -15.53 9.75
CA SER A 4 11.19 -15.13 9.47
C SER A 4 10.59 -14.25 10.56
N ASP A 5 10.91 -14.54 11.82
CA ASP A 5 10.34 -13.87 12.99
C ASP A 5 10.90 -12.44 13.09
N TYR A 6 12.20 -12.28 12.79
CA TYR A 6 12.86 -10.97 12.73
C TYR A 6 12.30 -10.13 11.59
N VAL A 7 12.13 -10.71 10.40
CA VAL A 7 11.58 -10.00 9.23
C VAL A 7 10.15 -9.51 9.52
N ALA A 8 9.30 -10.35 10.12
CA ALA A 8 7.94 -9.99 10.49
C ALA A 8 7.91 -8.83 11.51
N LEU A 9 8.73 -8.92 12.57
CA LEU A 9 8.82 -7.86 13.60
C LEU A 9 9.31 -6.53 13.02
N VAL A 10 10.33 -6.55 12.17
CA VAL A 10 10.84 -5.34 11.50
C VAL A 10 9.77 -4.75 10.59
N ALA A 11 9.07 -5.57 9.80
CA ALA A 11 8.02 -5.11 8.90
C ALA A 11 6.86 -4.44 9.67
N ILE A 12 6.41 -5.05 10.78
CA ILE A 12 5.38 -4.46 11.67
C ILE A 12 5.88 -3.15 12.28
N TYR A 13 7.11 -3.11 12.78
CA TYR A 13 7.68 -1.91 13.38
C TYR A 13 7.79 -0.75 12.37
N LEU A 14 8.23 -1.03 11.15
CA LEU A 14 8.29 -0.03 10.08
C LEU A 14 6.90 0.46 9.69
N LEU A 15 5.90 -0.44 9.61
CA LEU A 15 4.52 -0.06 9.33
C LEU A 15 3.96 0.85 10.43
N TYR A 16 4.18 0.48 11.70
CA TYR A 16 3.81 1.30 12.85
C TYR A 16 4.45 2.69 12.78
N LYS A 17 5.76 2.76 12.52
CA LYS A 17 6.49 4.03 12.42
C LYS A 17 5.96 4.89 11.28
N ALA A 18 5.71 4.29 10.11
CA ALA A 18 5.15 4.97 8.95
C ALA A 18 3.74 5.51 9.23
N LEU A 19 2.87 4.70 9.84
CA LEU A 19 1.53 5.12 10.24
C LEU A 19 1.55 6.25 11.26
N ASN A 20 2.41 6.16 12.28
CA ASN A 20 2.52 7.20 13.30
C ASN A 20 2.97 8.53 12.69
N GLU A 21 3.94 8.51 11.76
CA GLU A 21 4.36 9.70 11.02
C GLU A 21 3.24 10.25 10.12
N CYS A 22 2.49 9.38 9.43
CA CYS A 22 1.39 9.81 8.56
C CYS A 22 0.19 10.37 9.33
N LEU A 23 -0.07 9.88 10.55
CA LEU A 23 -1.25 10.24 11.36
C LEU A 23 -0.98 11.33 12.40
N LYS A 24 0.24 11.44 12.91
CA LYS A 24 0.60 12.42 13.96
C LYS A 24 1.68 13.41 13.52
N GLY A 25 2.41 13.10 12.46
CA GLY A 25 3.44 13.98 11.91
C GLY A 25 2.86 15.24 11.25
N LYS A 26 3.78 16.07 10.76
CA LYS A 26 3.44 17.31 10.04
C LYS A 26 2.68 16.98 8.76
N GLN A 27 1.72 17.84 8.43
CA GLN A 27 0.99 17.74 7.17
C GLN A 27 1.97 17.94 6.00
N PRO A 28 2.07 16.98 5.07
CA PRO A 28 2.89 17.09 3.87
C PRO A 28 2.23 17.96 2.79
N SER A 29 2.99 18.26 1.72
CA SER A 29 2.45 18.82 0.48
C SER A 29 1.50 17.83 -0.20
N ALA A 30 0.64 18.30 -1.12
CA ALA A 30 -0.36 17.42 -1.73
C ALA A 30 0.21 16.17 -2.43
N PRO A 31 1.27 16.26 -3.26
CA PRO A 31 1.86 15.08 -3.88
C PRO A 31 2.45 14.11 -2.85
N ALA A 32 3.05 14.64 -1.79
CA ALA A 32 3.60 13.81 -0.71
C ALA A 32 2.51 13.18 0.16
N ALA A 33 1.35 13.83 0.33
CA ALA A 33 0.18 13.25 1.00
C ALA A 33 -0.36 12.05 0.22
N VAL A 34 -0.52 12.20 -1.11
CA VAL A 34 -0.95 11.11 -2.00
C VAL A 34 0.07 9.97 -1.98
N GLY A 35 1.37 10.27 -2.08
CA GLY A 35 2.44 9.27 -2.01
C GLY A 35 2.46 8.50 -0.69
N ARG A 36 2.26 9.19 0.45
CA ARG A 36 2.12 8.54 1.76
C ARG A 36 0.88 7.64 1.82
N GLY A 37 -0.26 8.10 1.28
CA GLY A 37 -1.47 7.30 1.20
C GLY A 37 -1.28 6.02 0.40
N LEU A 38 -0.76 6.11 -0.82
CA LEU A 38 -0.48 4.95 -1.67
C LEU A 38 0.60 4.03 -1.08
N GLY A 39 1.61 4.59 -0.43
CA GLY A 39 2.63 3.83 0.27
C GLY A 39 2.05 3.00 1.42
N ILE A 40 1.18 3.60 2.24
CA ILE A 40 0.48 2.89 3.33
C ILE A 40 -0.49 1.84 2.79
N LEU A 41 -1.17 2.12 1.67
CA LEU A 41 -2.02 1.14 1.00
C LEU A 41 -1.23 -0.13 0.65
N ALA A 42 -0.17 0.02 -0.13
CA ALA A 42 0.60 -1.10 -0.64
C ALA A 42 1.39 -1.82 0.47
N PHE A 43 2.13 -1.06 1.30
CA PHE A 43 2.96 -1.64 2.33
C PHE A 43 2.12 -2.24 3.47
N GLY A 44 1.05 -1.55 3.89
CA GLY A 44 0.15 -2.04 4.92
C GLY A 44 -0.52 -3.35 4.54
N GLN A 45 -1.05 -3.45 3.32
CA GLN A 45 -1.62 -4.70 2.82
C GLN A 45 -0.58 -5.81 2.76
N PHE A 46 0.62 -5.54 2.23
CA PHE A 46 1.68 -6.54 2.15
C PHE A 46 2.07 -7.07 3.53
N VAL A 47 2.29 -6.19 4.50
CA VAL A 47 2.70 -6.58 5.86
C VAL A 47 1.57 -7.34 6.56
N THR A 48 0.32 -6.88 6.47
CA THR A 48 -0.80 -7.55 7.14
C THR A 48 -1.09 -8.93 6.52
N LEU A 49 -1.13 -9.04 5.19
CA LEU A 49 -1.34 -10.33 4.52
C LEU A 49 -0.16 -11.28 4.71
N GLY A 50 1.07 -10.76 4.66
CA GLY A 50 2.28 -11.52 4.95
C GLY A 50 2.29 -12.05 6.38
N LEU A 51 1.86 -11.24 7.36
CA LEU A 51 1.73 -11.65 8.76
C LEU A 51 0.67 -12.76 8.93
N MET A 52 -0.48 -12.64 8.28
CA MET A 52 -1.53 -13.67 8.36
C MET A 52 -1.05 -15.01 7.78
N ASN A 53 -0.39 -14.99 6.63
CA ASN A 53 0.23 -16.20 6.05
C ASN A 53 1.34 -16.77 6.94
N TYR A 54 2.16 -15.89 7.55
CA TYR A 54 3.19 -16.31 8.50
C TYR A 54 2.58 -16.98 9.75
N LEU A 55 1.52 -16.41 10.33
CA LEU A 55 0.85 -16.98 11.50
C LEU A 55 0.19 -18.33 11.18
N VAL A 56 -0.47 -18.43 10.02
CA VAL A 56 -1.07 -19.68 9.54
C VAL A 56 -0.02 -20.78 9.36
N SER A 57 1.10 -20.48 8.71
CA SER A 57 2.16 -21.46 8.47
C SER A 57 2.88 -21.88 9.76
N ARG A 58 2.95 -21.00 10.77
CA ARG A 58 3.64 -21.25 12.03
C ARG A 58 2.76 -21.93 13.09
N LEU A 59 1.46 -21.65 13.12
CA LEU A 59 0.53 -22.06 14.19
C LEU A 59 -0.51 -23.09 13.75
N GLY A 60 -0.72 -23.28 12.45
CA GLY A 60 -1.69 -24.25 11.91
C GLY A 60 -1.16 -25.68 11.90
N THR A 61 -2.03 -26.66 12.17
CA THR A 61 -1.80 -28.07 11.83
C THR A 61 -1.95 -28.28 10.31
N GLU A 62 -1.45 -29.38 9.74
CA GLU A 62 -1.50 -29.62 8.28
C GLU A 62 -2.93 -29.52 7.69
N THR A 63 -3.94 -30.02 8.41
CA THR A 63 -5.36 -29.87 8.05
C THR A 63 -5.85 -28.43 8.12
N PHE A 64 -5.35 -27.64 9.08
CA PHE A 64 -5.70 -26.23 9.19
C PHE A 64 -5.04 -25.41 8.09
N GLN A 65 -3.81 -25.75 7.67
CA GLN A 65 -3.09 -25.04 6.60
C GLN A 65 -3.84 -25.07 5.27
N GLN A 66 -4.44 -26.21 4.92
CA GLN A 66 -5.17 -26.36 3.65
C GLN A 66 -6.48 -25.55 3.61
N SER A 67 -7.24 -25.51 4.70
CA SER A 67 -8.46 -24.68 4.81
C SER A 67 -8.16 -23.21 5.06
N SER A 68 -7.07 -22.90 5.76
CA SER A 68 -6.70 -21.53 6.13
C SER A 68 -6.31 -20.64 4.95
N ALA A 69 -5.83 -21.21 3.84
CA ALA A 69 -5.54 -20.43 2.63
C ALA A 69 -6.80 -19.75 2.08
N GLU A 70 -7.94 -20.43 2.09
CA GLU A 70 -9.24 -19.88 1.69
C GLU A 70 -9.72 -18.80 2.67
N TYR A 71 -9.59 -19.03 3.97
CA TYR A 71 -9.95 -18.02 4.98
C TYR A 71 -9.07 -16.77 4.91
N VAL A 72 -7.77 -16.93 4.65
CA VAL A 72 -6.84 -15.82 4.44
C VAL A 72 -7.21 -15.06 3.17
N ALA A 73 -7.57 -15.75 2.07
CA ALA A 73 -8.04 -15.12 0.85
C ALA A 73 -9.34 -14.31 1.05
N MET A 74 -10.29 -14.80 1.87
CA MET A 74 -11.50 -14.05 2.22
C MET A 74 -11.19 -12.73 2.94
N LEU A 75 -10.05 -12.64 3.64
CA LEU A 75 -9.63 -11.42 4.33
C LEU A 75 -8.96 -10.38 3.41
N TYR A 76 -8.62 -10.73 2.17
CA TYR A 76 -7.94 -9.79 1.25
C TYR A 76 -8.82 -8.58 0.92
N VAL A 77 -10.11 -8.82 0.69
CA VAL A 77 -11.08 -7.76 0.39
C VAL A 77 -11.27 -6.80 1.57
N PRO A 78 -11.61 -7.25 2.80
CA PRO A 78 -11.79 -6.34 3.94
C PRO A 78 -10.49 -5.61 4.33
N ILE A 79 -9.33 -6.29 4.32
CA ILE A 79 -8.03 -5.65 4.55
C ILE A 79 -7.77 -4.59 3.47
N GLY A 80 -8.10 -4.92 2.23
CA GLY A 80 -8.08 -4.03 1.08
C GLY A 80 -8.84 -2.73 1.29
N ILE A 81 -10.10 -2.85 1.70
CA ILE A 81 -11.00 -1.73 1.97
C ILE A 81 -10.44 -0.86 3.10
N ILE A 82 -10.02 -1.47 4.22
CA ILE A 82 -9.47 -0.74 5.38
C ILE A 82 -8.27 0.12 4.95
N TYR A 83 -7.30 -0.46 4.25
CA TYR A 83 -6.12 0.29 3.82
C TYR A 83 -6.43 1.32 2.72
N THR A 84 -7.46 1.10 1.89
CA THR A 84 -7.93 2.09 0.91
C THR A 84 -8.53 3.31 1.59
N LEU A 85 -9.39 3.09 2.60
CA LEU A 85 -9.97 4.17 3.41
C LEU A 85 -8.88 4.94 4.15
N LEU A 86 -7.92 4.22 4.73
CA LEU A 86 -6.78 4.82 5.43
C LEU A 86 -5.90 5.65 4.50
N ALA A 87 -5.63 5.15 3.28
CA ALA A 87 -4.87 5.87 2.27
C ALA A 87 -5.58 7.16 1.83
N GLY A 88 -6.90 7.11 1.62
CA GLY A 88 -7.70 8.29 1.30
C GLY A 88 -7.66 9.33 2.42
N TYR A 89 -7.77 8.89 3.67
CA TYR A 89 -7.64 9.76 4.84
C TYR A 89 -6.26 10.43 4.91
N ILE A 90 -5.19 9.66 4.74
CA ILE A 90 -3.80 10.17 4.77
C ILE A 90 -3.57 11.16 3.63
N ALA A 91 -4.08 10.90 2.43
CA ALA A 91 -3.94 11.78 1.28
C ALA A 91 -4.73 13.09 1.41
N ALA A 92 -5.84 13.07 2.16
CA ALA A 92 -6.59 14.27 2.52
C ALA A 92 -5.88 15.14 3.59
N ARG A 93 -4.91 14.59 4.34
CA ARG A 93 -4.11 15.34 5.30
C ARG A 93 -2.97 16.07 4.61
N THR A 94 -3.30 17.15 3.91
CA THR A 94 -2.36 18.11 3.32
C THR A 94 -2.64 19.51 3.86
N TYR A 95 -1.62 20.37 3.88
CA TYR A 95 -1.78 21.78 4.21
C TYR A 95 -2.36 22.61 3.04
N GLU A 96 -2.41 22.02 1.83
CA GLU A 96 -2.91 22.66 0.61
C GLU A 96 -4.43 22.41 0.43
N ASP A 97 -5.11 23.28 -0.31
CA ASP A 97 -6.54 23.13 -0.65
C ASP A 97 -6.76 22.14 -1.80
N THR A 98 -6.24 20.93 -1.65
CA THR A 98 -6.25 19.87 -2.67
C THR A 98 -6.83 18.56 -2.14
N LYS A 99 -7.47 18.60 -0.96
CA LYS A 99 -7.94 17.41 -0.23
C LYS A 99 -8.86 16.53 -1.08
N SER A 100 -9.86 17.14 -1.73
CA SER A 100 -10.81 16.43 -2.60
C SER A 100 -10.12 15.83 -3.83
N MET A 101 -9.15 16.55 -4.43
CA MET A 101 -8.36 16.06 -5.55
C MET A 101 -7.48 14.87 -5.15
N ASN A 102 -6.82 14.96 -3.99
CA ASN A 102 -5.95 13.90 -3.48
C ASN A 102 -6.73 12.62 -3.17
N VAL A 103 -7.92 12.74 -2.57
CA VAL A 103 -8.79 11.58 -2.32
C VAL A 103 -9.22 10.93 -3.63
N LYS A 104 -9.57 11.71 -4.65
CA LYS A 104 -9.92 11.18 -5.98
C LYS A 104 -8.72 10.51 -6.66
N MET A 105 -7.52 11.08 -6.53
CA MET A 105 -6.29 10.46 -7.03
C MET A 105 -6.02 9.13 -6.33
N VAL A 106 -6.13 9.06 -5.01
CA VAL A 106 -5.96 7.79 -4.28
C VAL A 106 -7.07 6.80 -4.58
N ALA A 107 -8.31 7.24 -4.78
CA ALA A 107 -9.38 6.36 -5.22
C ALA A 107 -9.09 5.80 -6.61
N GLY A 108 -8.74 6.63 -7.59
CA GLY A 108 -8.43 6.19 -8.95
C GLY A 108 -7.17 5.33 -9.06
N ILE A 109 -6.08 5.74 -8.41
CA ILE A 109 -4.77 5.07 -8.47
C ILE A 109 -4.67 3.93 -7.47
N GLY A 110 -5.39 3.97 -6.34
CA GLY A 110 -5.33 2.96 -5.29
C GLY A 110 -6.36 1.84 -5.45
N LEU A 111 -7.58 2.13 -5.91
CA LEU A 111 -8.57 1.09 -6.18
C LEU A 111 -8.19 0.25 -7.40
N LEU A 112 -7.48 0.82 -8.38
CA LEU A 112 -7.14 0.11 -9.60
C LEU A 112 -6.15 -1.06 -9.34
N PRO A 113 -5.03 -0.88 -8.60
CA PRO A 113 -4.23 -1.97 -8.07
C PRO A 113 -5.05 -2.93 -7.21
N GLN A 114 -5.95 -2.44 -6.35
CA GLN A 114 -6.76 -3.29 -5.48
C GLN A 114 -7.68 -4.23 -6.27
N VAL A 115 -8.33 -3.70 -7.32
CA VAL A 115 -9.18 -4.47 -8.23
C VAL A 115 -8.32 -5.47 -9.01
N LEU A 116 -7.16 -5.07 -9.52
CA LEU A 116 -6.24 -5.99 -10.18
C LEU A 116 -5.77 -7.10 -9.22
N PHE A 117 -5.39 -6.77 -7.99
CA PHE A 117 -5.01 -7.74 -6.95
C PHE A 117 -6.13 -8.74 -6.65
N THR A 118 -7.37 -8.27 -6.59
CA THR A 118 -8.53 -9.11 -6.32
C THR A 118 -8.81 -10.01 -7.52
N VAL A 119 -8.89 -9.45 -8.72
CA VAL A 119 -9.18 -10.20 -9.96
C VAL A 119 -8.09 -11.23 -10.26
N PHE A 120 -6.81 -10.91 -10.08
CA PHE A 120 -5.70 -11.83 -10.37
C PHE A 120 -5.45 -12.87 -9.27
N ASN A 121 -5.67 -12.56 -7.98
CA ASN A 121 -5.62 -13.58 -6.93
C ASN A 121 -6.75 -14.60 -7.08
N PHE A 122 -7.97 -14.13 -7.39
CA PHE A 122 -9.14 -15.01 -7.48
C PHE A 122 -9.16 -15.88 -8.75
N ASN A 123 -8.57 -15.42 -9.86
CA ASN A 123 -8.64 -16.18 -11.12
C ASN A 123 -7.47 -17.13 -11.38
N GLU A 124 -6.25 -16.86 -10.91
CA GLU A 124 -5.08 -17.63 -11.40
C GLU A 124 -3.97 -17.91 -10.37
N GLY A 125 -4.18 -17.64 -9.07
CA GLY A 125 -3.12 -17.85 -8.07
C GLY A 125 -1.89 -16.96 -8.32
N VAL A 126 -2.09 -15.81 -8.95
CA VAL A 126 -1.01 -14.86 -9.26
C VAL A 126 -0.48 -14.29 -7.97
N SER A 127 0.83 -14.47 -7.78
CA SER A 127 1.56 -14.03 -6.59
C SER A 127 1.34 -12.54 -6.31
N SER A 128 0.93 -12.21 -5.09
CA SER A 128 0.77 -10.84 -4.59
C SER A 128 2.06 -10.00 -4.70
N TYR A 129 3.21 -10.64 -4.87
CA TYR A 129 4.49 -10.00 -5.13
C TYR A 129 4.58 -9.33 -6.51
N LEU A 130 3.83 -9.81 -7.50
CA LEU A 130 3.91 -9.33 -8.89
C LEU A 130 3.41 -7.87 -9.01
N ALA A 131 2.38 -7.51 -8.26
CA ALA A 131 1.85 -6.16 -8.26
C ALA A 131 2.72 -5.17 -7.46
N LEU A 132 3.47 -5.61 -6.44
CA LEU A 132 4.52 -4.79 -5.83
C LEU A 132 5.67 -4.53 -6.81
N VAL A 133 6.08 -5.55 -7.57
CA VAL A 133 7.09 -5.43 -8.61
C VAL A 133 6.64 -4.48 -9.72
N LEU A 134 5.35 -4.42 -10.03
CA LEU A 134 4.78 -3.45 -10.99
C LEU A 134 4.63 -2.04 -10.38
N LEU A 135 4.42 -1.92 -9.08
CA LEU A 135 4.25 -0.61 -8.41
C LEU A 135 5.59 0.17 -8.34
N ILE A 136 6.69 -0.54 -8.09
CA ILE A 136 8.04 0.06 -7.99
C ILE A 136 8.43 0.87 -9.25
N PRO A 137 8.39 0.34 -10.48
CA PRO A 137 8.70 1.10 -11.68
C PRO A 137 7.69 2.22 -11.93
N CYS A 138 6.40 2.04 -11.60
CA CYS A 138 5.41 3.12 -11.68
C CYS A 138 5.76 4.31 -10.78
N VAL A 139 6.29 4.07 -9.57
CA VAL A 139 6.76 5.12 -8.66
C VAL A 139 7.98 5.84 -9.23
N PHE A 140 8.93 5.12 -9.82
CA PHE A 140 10.11 5.73 -10.47
C PHE A 140 9.72 6.56 -11.71
N ILE A 141 8.84 6.04 -12.55
CA ILE A 141 8.33 6.74 -13.74
C ILE A 141 7.56 8.00 -13.31
N GLY A 142 6.69 7.91 -12.30
CA GLY A 142 5.98 9.06 -11.75
C GLY A 142 6.94 10.12 -11.19
N GLY A 143 7.97 9.71 -10.46
CA GLY A 143 9.02 10.61 -9.97
C GLY A 143 9.81 11.29 -11.08
N HIS A 144 10.14 10.56 -12.14
CA HIS A 144 10.84 11.10 -13.31
C HIS A 144 9.98 12.12 -14.07
N LEU A 145 8.71 11.80 -14.33
CA LEU A 145 7.75 12.68 -15.00
C LEU A 145 7.51 13.97 -14.20
N ASN A 146 7.42 13.88 -12.86
CA ASN A 146 7.24 15.05 -12.01
C ASN A 146 8.45 15.99 -12.07
N LYS A 147 9.68 15.43 -12.03
CA LYS A 147 10.92 16.20 -12.21
C LYS A 147 10.97 16.89 -13.58
N TYR A 148 10.49 16.21 -14.62
CA TYR A 148 10.44 16.75 -15.98
C TYR A 148 9.43 17.90 -16.10
N SER A 149 8.26 17.76 -15.47
CA SER A 149 7.23 18.79 -15.45
C SER A 149 7.70 20.04 -14.71
N TYR A 150 8.29 19.88 -13.52
CA TYR A 150 8.81 20.99 -12.71
C TYR A 150 9.88 21.81 -13.45
N ASN A 151 10.80 21.13 -14.15
CA ASN A 151 11.81 21.78 -14.97
C ASN A 151 11.24 22.50 -16.20
N LYS A 152 10.08 22.06 -16.71
CA LYS A 152 9.38 22.73 -17.82
C LYS A 152 8.71 24.02 -17.36
N THR A 153 8.10 24.02 -16.18
CA THR A 153 7.45 25.20 -15.61
C THR A 153 8.47 26.29 -15.29
N LEU A 154 9.59 25.95 -14.65
CA LEU A 154 10.68 26.89 -14.35
C LEU A 154 11.33 27.52 -15.58
N LYS A 155 11.31 26.84 -16.73
CA LYS A 155 11.83 27.36 -18.01
C LYS A 155 10.81 28.17 -18.80
N ALA A 156 9.51 28.06 -18.48
CA ALA A 156 8.47 28.84 -19.13
C ALA A 156 8.31 30.23 -18.48
N ASP A 157 8.71 30.36 -17.21
CA ASP A 157 8.68 31.59 -16.43
C ASP A 157 10.02 32.37 -16.46
N SER A 158 10.99 31.95 -17.28
CA SER A 158 12.30 32.58 -17.50
C SER A 158 12.45 33.11 -18.92
#